data_AF-A0AAD8LNX4-F1
#
_entry.id   AF-A0AAD8LNX4-F1
#
_cell.length_a   1.000
_cell.length_b   1.000
_cell.length_c   1.000
_cell.angle_alpha   90.00
_cell.angle_beta   90.00
_cell.angle_gamma   90.00
#
_symmetry.space_group_name_H-M   'P 1'
#
loop_
_entity.id
_entity.type
_entity.pdbx_description
1 polymer ?
#
loop_
_entity_poly.entity_id
_entity_poly.type
_entity_poly.pdbx_seq_one_letter_code
_entity_poly.pdbx_strand_id
1 'polypeptide(L)'
;MAASTSNASMQNLLQFMKLIGQLKRVPRTGWVYRNVEKPESVSDHMYRMAMMAFLIGDTKLNKDRCIKLALVHDMAECIVGDIAPADNISKNEKHRREEEAMKHLTGLLSEDVKKEIYEIWEEYEYQSSSEAKLVKELDQFEMILQAYEYEDQEKKPGRMQEFFDSTKGRFHHPEVVQMVKSLNEERNSQISAAGSSSEGSLPQAIQSQLPKETL
;
A
#
# COMPACT_ATOMS: atom_id res chain seq x y z
N MET A 1 -5.36 27.42 -29.92
CA MET A 1 -6.72 27.08 -30.39
C MET A 1 -7.20 25.91 -29.57
N ALA A 2 -8.28 26.08 -28.80
CA ALA A 2 -8.86 24.98 -28.05
C ALA A 2 -9.46 23.99 -29.06
N ALA A 3 -8.90 22.78 -29.15
CA ALA A 3 -9.50 21.72 -29.94
C ALA A 3 -10.92 21.50 -29.39
N SER A 4 -11.94 21.64 -30.24
CA SER A 4 -13.32 21.37 -29.85
C SER A 4 -13.41 19.89 -29.45
N THR A 5 -13.56 19.62 -28.16
CA THR A 5 -13.74 18.27 -27.65
C THR A 5 -15.01 17.68 -28.25
N SER A 6 -14.86 16.68 -29.12
CA SER A 6 -16.00 16.01 -29.73
C SER A 6 -16.82 15.29 -28.66
N ASN A 7 -18.13 15.14 -28.88
CA ASN A 7 -19.01 14.44 -27.95
C ASN A 7 -18.50 13.00 -27.65
N ALA A 8 -17.95 12.33 -28.67
CA ALA A 8 -17.30 11.02 -28.51
C ALA A 8 -16.05 11.06 -27.61
N SER A 9 -15.23 12.12 -27.69
CA SER A 9 -14.06 12.29 -26.81
C SER A 9 -14.46 12.45 -25.35
N MET A 10 -15.54 13.20 -25.08
CA MET A 10 -16.05 13.37 -23.71
C MET A 10 -16.72 12.11 -23.16
N GLN A 11 -17.38 11.32 -24.01
CA GLN A 11 -17.89 10.01 -23.62
C GLN A 11 -16.77 9.04 -23.24
N ASN A 12 -15.67 9.01 -24.01
CA ASN A 12 -14.51 8.18 -23.68
C ASN A 12 -13.82 8.62 -22.39
N LEU A 13 -13.65 9.94 -22.18
CA LEU A 13 -13.11 10.45 -20.93
C LEU A 13 -14.02 10.09 -19.75
N LEU A 14 -15.35 10.21 -19.88
CA LEU A 14 -16.28 9.77 -18.85
C LEU A 14 -16.15 8.27 -18.57
N GLN A 15 -15.95 7.45 -19.61
CA GLN A 15 -15.73 6.01 -19.44
C GLN A 15 -14.42 5.72 -18.71
N PHE A 16 -13.34 6.43 -19.03
CA PHE A 16 -12.08 6.35 -18.30
C PHE A 16 -12.29 6.71 -16.81
N MET A 17 -12.99 7.82 -16.52
CA MET A 17 -13.28 8.23 -15.13
C MET A 17 -14.13 7.19 -14.38
N LYS A 18 -15.07 6.52 -15.06
CA LYS A 18 -15.87 5.43 -14.47
C LYS A 18 -15.04 4.19 -14.16
N LEU A 19 -14.04 3.87 -15.00
CA LEU A 19 -13.15 2.74 -14.80
C LEU A 19 -12.19 3.00 -13.64
N ILE A 20 -11.47 4.11 -13.61
CA ILE A 20 -10.60 4.43 -12.46
C ILE A 20 -11.42 4.62 -11.16
N GLY A 21 -12.70 5.04 -11.27
CA GLY A 21 -13.63 5.08 -10.16
C GLY A 21 -13.97 3.71 -9.56
N GLN A 22 -13.66 2.59 -10.23
CA GLN A 22 -13.77 1.25 -9.67
C GLN A 22 -12.74 1.02 -8.56
N LEU A 23 -11.58 1.69 -8.58
CA LEU A 23 -10.51 1.53 -7.56
C LEU A 23 -11.02 1.81 -6.14
N LYS A 24 -12.01 2.69 -5.99
CA LYS A 24 -12.70 2.98 -4.72
C LYS A 24 -13.43 1.78 -4.12
N ARG A 25 -13.65 0.74 -4.92
CA ARG A 25 -14.39 -0.48 -4.59
C ARG A 25 -13.53 -1.74 -4.78
N VAL A 26 -12.24 -1.57 -5.07
CA VAL A 26 -11.25 -2.65 -5.00
C VAL A 26 -10.60 -2.55 -3.61
N PRO A 27 -11.00 -3.38 -2.64
CA PRO A 27 -10.31 -3.43 -1.36
C PRO A 27 -8.91 -4.01 -1.56
N ARG A 28 -7.93 -3.52 -0.80
CA ARG A 28 -6.57 -4.09 -0.81
C ARG A 28 -6.60 -5.52 -0.28
N THR A 29 -6.31 -6.48 -1.17
CA THR A 29 -6.49 -7.93 -1.00
C THR A 29 -5.66 -8.48 0.16
N GLY A 30 -4.48 -7.91 0.42
CA GLY A 30 -3.65 -8.28 1.58
C GLY A 30 -4.40 -8.17 2.91
N TRP A 31 -5.19 -7.10 3.09
CA TRP A 31 -5.99 -6.87 4.30
C TRP A 31 -7.24 -7.74 4.35
N VAL A 32 -7.88 -7.95 3.20
CA VAL A 32 -9.03 -8.88 3.07
C VAL A 32 -8.62 -10.28 3.52
N TYR A 33 -7.47 -10.78 3.06
CA TYR A 33 -6.93 -12.09 3.45
C TYR A 33 -6.45 -12.16 4.90
N ARG A 34 -6.43 -11.04 5.63
CA ARG A 34 -6.18 -11.01 7.08
C ARG A 34 -7.42 -10.63 7.88
N ASN A 35 -8.60 -10.68 7.26
CA ASN A 35 -9.89 -10.44 7.89
C ASN A 35 -9.96 -9.07 8.58
N VAL A 36 -9.33 -8.05 8.00
CA VAL A 36 -9.60 -6.66 8.38
C VAL A 36 -11.04 -6.33 8.00
N GLU A 37 -11.81 -5.76 8.93
CA GLU A 37 -13.27 -5.60 8.75
C GLU A 37 -13.62 -4.60 7.63
N LYS A 38 -12.90 -3.48 7.58
CA LYS A 38 -13.09 -2.39 6.60
C LYS A 38 -11.74 -2.04 5.99
N PRO A 39 -11.20 -2.91 5.12
CA PRO A 39 -9.91 -2.66 4.49
C PRO A 39 -10.02 -1.42 3.59
N GLU A 40 -8.92 -0.69 3.50
CA GLU A 40 -8.78 0.44 2.59
C GLU A 40 -8.99 0.00 1.13
N SER A 41 -9.37 0.95 0.28
CA SER A 41 -9.40 0.74 -1.16
C SER A 41 -8.02 1.01 -1.77
N VAL A 42 -7.77 0.48 -2.97
CA VAL A 42 -6.56 0.78 -3.76
C VAL A 42 -6.40 2.30 -3.97
N SER A 43 -7.50 3.03 -4.13
CA SER A 43 -7.43 4.49 -4.24
C SER A 43 -7.06 5.23 -2.95
N ASP A 44 -7.37 4.67 -1.77
CA ASP A 44 -6.94 5.25 -0.48
C ASP A 44 -5.43 5.12 -0.32
N HIS A 45 -4.90 3.93 -0.64
CA HIS A 45 -3.47 3.63 -0.69
C HIS A 45 -2.71 4.61 -1.61
N MET A 46 -3.13 4.72 -2.88
CA MET A 46 -2.49 5.63 -3.84
C MET A 46 -2.60 7.11 -3.43
N TYR A 47 -3.70 7.51 -2.77
CA TYR A 47 -3.83 8.87 -2.25
C TYR A 47 -2.77 9.18 -1.19
N ARG A 48 -2.61 8.30 -0.19
CA ARG A 48 -1.62 8.52 0.87
C ARG A 48 -0.20 8.46 0.32
N MET A 49 0.09 7.58 -0.63
CA MET A 49 1.36 7.58 -1.36
C MET A 49 1.65 8.89 -2.09
N ALA A 50 0.65 9.44 -2.80
CA ALA A 50 0.81 10.72 -3.50
C ALA A 50 1.11 11.86 -2.51
N MET A 51 0.50 11.83 -1.32
CA MET A 51 0.81 12.77 -0.24
C MET A 51 2.23 12.58 0.30
N MET A 52 2.71 11.34 0.46
CA MET A 52 4.09 11.07 0.85
C MET A 52 5.08 11.58 -0.20
N ALA A 53 4.82 11.33 -1.48
CA ALA A 53 5.63 11.81 -2.60
C ALA A 53 5.65 13.35 -2.68
N PHE A 54 4.54 14.02 -2.36
CA PHE A 54 4.45 15.47 -2.29
C PHE A 54 5.32 16.05 -1.16
N LEU A 55 5.38 15.36 -0.02
CA LEU A 55 6.07 15.83 1.19
C LEU A 55 7.55 15.45 1.28
N ILE A 56 8.03 14.52 0.42
CA ILE A 56 9.43 14.11 0.41
C ILE A 56 10.36 15.32 0.19
N GLY A 57 11.45 15.38 0.93
CA GLY A 57 12.40 16.50 0.94
C GLY A 57 13.44 16.49 -0.16
N ASP A 58 13.67 15.35 -0.84
CA ASP A 58 14.74 15.21 -1.83
C ASP A 58 14.55 16.14 -3.05
N THR A 59 15.46 17.09 -3.18
CA THR A 59 15.48 18.09 -4.26
C THR A 59 16.09 17.56 -5.56
N LYS A 60 16.67 16.36 -5.56
CA LYS A 60 17.23 15.71 -6.75
C LYS A 60 16.16 14.99 -7.58
N LEU A 61 14.98 14.76 -7.00
CA LEU A 61 13.88 14.05 -7.64
C LEU A 61 12.85 15.02 -8.18
N ASN A 62 12.22 14.64 -9.29
CA ASN A 62 11.06 15.35 -9.79
C ASN A 62 9.81 14.93 -8.98
N LYS A 63 9.40 15.75 -8.01
CA LYS A 63 8.24 15.45 -7.14
C LYS A 63 6.94 15.32 -7.92
N ASP A 64 6.71 16.15 -8.94
CA ASP A 64 5.51 16.05 -9.77
C ASP A 64 5.46 14.70 -10.51
N ARG A 65 6.62 14.17 -10.92
CA ARG A 65 6.72 12.83 -11.52
C ARG A 65 6.44 11.74 -10.47
N CYS A 66 7.00 11.84 -9.27
CA CYS A 66 6.70 10.91 -8.16
C CYS A 66 5.21 10.87 -7.81
N ILE A 67 4.55 12.03 -7.76
CA ILE A 67 3.10 12.12 -7.50
C ILE A 67 2.32 11.42 -8.62
N LYS A 68 2.67 11.69 -9.89
CA LYS A 68 2.03 11.04 -11.03
C LYS A 68 2.23 9.51 -11.02
N LEU A 69 3.44 9.04 -10.71
CA LEU A 69 3.73 7.61 -10.53
C LEU A 69 2.84 7.00 -9.44
N ALA A 70 2.77 7.62 -8.25
CA ALA A 70 1.94 7.14 -7.16
C ALA A 70 0.45 7.05 -7.55
N LEU A 71 -0.07 8.02 -8.31
CA LEU A 71 -1.46 8.04 -8.76
C LEU A 71 -1.80 7.05 -9.89
N VAL A 72 -0.79 6.51 -10.59
CA VAL A 72 -0.98 5.71 -11.81
C VAL A 72 -0.57 4.25 -11.64
N HIS A 73 0.37 3.94 -10.75
CA HIS A 73 1.01 2.62 -10.71
C HIS A 73 0.02 1.44 -10.55
N ASP A 74 -0.97 1.56 -9.67
CA ASP A 74 -2.00 0.53 -9.45
C ASP A 74 -3.31 0.80 -10.25
N MET A 75 -3.29 1.70 -11.24
CA MET A 75 -4.49 2.05 -12.01
C MET A 75 -5.09 0.86 -12.77
N ALA A 76 -4.23 -0.09 -13.19
CA ALA A 76 -4.64 -1.33 -13.86
C ALA A 76 -5.63 -2.16 -13.02
N GLU A 77 -5.50 -2.12 -11.69
CA GLU A 77 -6.29 -2.91 -10.75
C GLU A 77 -7.79 -2.59 -10.79
N CYS A 78 -8.17 -1.46 -11.40
CA CYS A 78 -9.56 -1.13 -11.63
C CYS A 78 -10.26 -2.13 -12.59
N ILE A 79 -9.48 -2.90 -13.35
CA ILE A 79 -9.94 -3.98 -14.23
C ILE A 79 -9.47 -5.33 -13.69
N VAL A 80 -8.19 -5.46 -13.31
CA VAL A 80 -7.61 -6.77 -12.95
C VAL A 80 -7.95 -7.22 -11.52
N GLY A 81 -8.33 -6.27 -10.66
CA GLY A 81 -8.32 -6.45 -9.20
C GLY A 81 -6.91 -6.37 -8.62
N ASP A 82 -6.83 -6.21 -7.29
CA ASP A 82 -5.57 -6.25 -6.55
C ASP A 82 -5.10 -7.70 -6.39
N ILE A 83 -4.04 -8.07 -7.09
CA ILE A 83 -3.46 -9.43 -7.09
C ILE A 83 -2.40 -9.52 -5.99
N ALA A 84 -2.70 -10.27 -4.94
CA ALA A 84 -1.81 -10.50 -3.82
C ALA A 84 -0.90 -11.73 -4.05
N PRO A 85 0.23 -11.85 -3.31
CA PRO A 85 1.10 -13.04 -3.39
C PRO A 85 0.37 -14.38 -3.16
N ALA A 86 -0.67 -14.38 -2.33
CA ALA A 86 -1.46 -15.57 -2.01
C ALA A 86 -2.31 -16.09 -3.19
N ASP A 87 -2.52 -15.27 -4.23
CA ASP A 87 -3.27 -15.67 -5.43
C ASP A 87 -2.45 -16.57 -6.37
N ASN A 88 -1.16 -16.77 -6.09
CA ASN A 88 -0.25 -17.63 -6.84
C ASN A 88 -0.18 -17.33 -8.35
N ILE A 89 -0.45 -16.07 -8.74
CA ILE A 89 -0.27 -15.60 -10.12
C ILE A 89 1.21 -15.27 -10.33
N SER A 90 1.81 -15.84 -11.39
CA SER A 90 3.21 -15.55 -11.72
C SER A 90 3.41 -14.08 -12.06
N LYS A 91 4.61 -13.54 -11.79
CA LYS A 91 4.95 -12.15 -12.13
C LYS A 91 4.69 -11.81 -13.60
N ASN A 92 5.01 -12.73 -14.52
CA ASN A 92 4.79 -12.53 -15.95
C ASN A 92 3.31 -12.46 -16.31
N GLU A 93 2.47 -13.30 -15.69
CA GLU A 93 1.04 -13.28 -15.95
C GLU A 93 0.36 -12.06 -15.31
N LYS A 94 0.78 -11.64 -14.10
CA LYS A 94 0.33 -10.39 -13.48
C LYS A 94 0.64 -9.21 -14.42
N HIS A 95 1.91 -9.09 -14.83
CA HIS A 95 2.34 -8.04 -15.74
C HIS A 95 1.57 -8.03 -17.06
N ARG A 96 1.37 -9.20 -17.70
CA ARG A 96 0.59 -9.30 -18.95
C ARG A 96 -0.84 -8.78 -18.78
N ARG A 97 -1.52 -9.17 -17.69
CA ARG A 97 -2.89 -8.72 -17.42
C ARG A 97 -2.98 -7.22 -17.17
N GLU A 98 -2.03 -6.69 -16.39
CA GLU A 98 -1.97 -5.26 -16.07
C GLU A 98 -1.62 -4.42 -17.29
N GLU A 99 -0.71 -4.90 -18.14
CA GLU A 99 -0.37 -4.27 -19.42
C GLU A 99 -1.60 -4.20 -20.34
N GLU A 100 -2.36 -5.29 -20.46
CA GLU A 100 -3.61 -5.32 -21.24
C GLU A 100 -4.65 -4.36 -20.68
N ALA A 101 -4.80 -4.31 -19.35
CA ALA A 101 -5.71 -3.37 -18.68
C ALA A 101 -5.30 -1.92 -18.92
N MET A 102 -4.02 -1.60 -18.81
CA MET A 102 -3.50 -0.25 -19.05
C MET A 102 -3.64 0.19 -20.51
N LYS A 103 -3.39 -0.71 -21.46
CA LYS A 103 -3.67 -0.46 -22.88
C LYS A 103 -5.14 -0.16 -23.13
N HIS A 104 -6.04 -0.92 -22.49
CA HIS A 104 -7.48 -0.67 -22.59
C HIS A 104 -7.88 0.69 -21.98
N LEU A 105 -7.43 0.99 -20.77
CA LEU A 105 -7.72 2.24 -20.06
C LEU A 105 -7.23 3.45 -20.83
N THR A 106 -5.95 3.48 -21.17
CA THR A 106 -5.32 4.61 -21.84
C THR A 106 -5.79 4.77 -23.28
N GLY A 107 -6.25 3.69 -23.93
CA GLY A 107 -6.91 3.74 -25.24
C GLY A 107 -8.19 4.58 -25.30
N LEU A 108 -8.76 4.96 -24.16
CA LEU A 108 -9.91 5.87 -24.07
C LEU A 108 -9.50 7.36 -24.11
N LEU A 109 -8.21 7.67 -24.04
CA LEU A 109 -7.70 9.03 -23.95
C LEU A 109 -7.16 9.52 -25.31
N SER A 110 -6.91 10.82 -25.42
CA SER A 110 -6.17 11.36 -26.58
C SER A 110 -4.74 10.81 -26.60
N GLU A 111 -4.16 10.67 -27.80
CA GLU A 111 -2.85 10.02 -27.97
C GLU A 111 -1.74 10.58 -27.07
N ASP A 112 -1.68 11.91 -26.88
CA ASP A 112 -0.68 12.54 -26.01
C ASP A 112 -0.84 12.12 -24.54
N VAL A 113 -2.07 12.10 -24.02
CA VAL A 113 -2.37 11.75 -22.62
C VAL A 113 -2.26 10.23 -22.40
N LYS A 114 -2.72 9.44 -23.37
CA LYS A 114 -2.56 7.99 -23.41
C LYS A 114 -1.07 7.63 -23.27
N LYS A 115 -0.22 8.24 -24.10
CA LYS A 115 1.22 8.03 -24.07
C LYS A 115 1.80 8.38 -22.70
N GLU A 116 1.48 9.57 -22.17
CA GLU A 116 1.99 9.99 -20.87
C GLU A 116 1.64 9.01 -19.74
N ILE A 117 0.37 8.62 -19.60
CA ILE A 117 -0.09 7.73 -18.52
C ILE A 117 0.50 6.34 -18.68
N TYR A 118 0.55 5.81 -19.92
CA TYR A 118 1.13 4.49 -20.17
C TYR A 118 2.64 4.47 -19.84
N GLU A 119 3.38 5.49 -20.25
CA GLU A 119 4.82 5.61 -19.94
C GLU A 119 5.08 5.78 -18.43
N ILE A 120 4.18 6.44 -17.69
CA ILE A 120 4.27 6.51 -16.21
C ILE A 120 4.14 5.12 -15.60
N TRP A 121 3.11 4.37 -15.99
CA TRP A 121 2.90 3.01 -15.50
C TRP A 121 4.08 2.10 -15.84
N GLU A 122 4.55 2.17 -17.09
CA GLU A 122 5.69 1.38 -17.57
C GLU A 122 6.99 1.72 -16.82
N GLU A 123 7.24 3.01 -16.53
CA GLU A 123 8.37 3.45 -15.72
C GLU A 123 8.36 2.83 -14.32
N TYR A 124 7.18 2.78 -13.68
CA TYR A 124 7.01 2.12 -12.39
C TYR A 124 7.25 0.62 -12.51
N GLU A 125 6.64 -0.06 -13.48
CA GLU A 125 6.78 -1.52 -13.66
C GLU A 125 8.23 -1.96 -13.84
N TYR A 126 8.98 -1.22 -14.65
CA TYR A 126 10.40 -1.51 -14.92
C TYR A 126 11.36 -0.88 -13.92
N GLN A 127 10.88 -0.03 -13.00
CA GLN A 127 11.71 0.67 -12.01
C GLN A 127 12.89 1.42 -12.68
N SER A 128 12.61 2.08 -13.80
CA SER A 128 13.61 2.59 -14.74
C SER A 128 14.19 3.96 -14.36
N SER A 129 13.59 4.65 -13.39
CA SER A 129 14.03 5.97 -12.89
C SER A 129 14.31 5.96 -11.38
N SER A 130 14.90 7.05 -10.88
CA SER A 130 15.06 7.25 -9.43
C SER A 130 13.72 7.53 -8.76
N GLU A 131 12.82 8.21 -9.45
CA GLU A 131 11.46 8.50 -9.03
C GLU A 131 10.64 7.22 -8.85
N ALA A 132 10.66 6.30 -9.82
CA ALA A 132 9.97 5.02 -9.74
C ALA A 132 10.47 4.15 -8.58
N LYS A 133 11.79 4.18 -8.32
CA LYS A 133 12.40 3.48 -7.18
C LYS A 133 11.96 4.07 -5.86
N LEU A 134 11.95 5.40 -5.73
CA LEU A 134 11.40 6.05 -4.53
C LEU A 134 9.93 5.67 -4.33
N VAL A 135 9.09 5.77 -5.38
CA VAL A 135 7.66 5.47 -5.25
C VAL A 135 7.44 4.00 -4.89
N LYS A 136 8.32 3.08 -5.29
CA LYS A 136 8.25 1.69 -4.83
C LYS A 136 8.59 1.52 -3.34
N GLU A 137 9.54 2.29 -2.84
CA GLU A 137 9.81 2.35 -1.39
C GLU A 137 8.63 2.99 -0.63
N LEU A 138 7.98 4.01 -1.19
CA LEU A 138 6.79 4.63 -0.61
C LEU A 138 5.59 3.67 -0.57
N ASP A 139 5.35 2.89 -1.63
CA ASP A 139 4.34 1.81 -1.66
C ASP A 139 4.53 0.84 -0.49
N GLN A 140 5.76 0.36 -0.31
CA GLN A 140 6.09 -0.57 0.78
C GLN A 140 6.00 0.06 2.16
N PHE A 141 6.42 1.32 2.30
CA PHE A 141 6.35 2.04 3.57
C PHE A 141 4.89 2.31 3.96
N GLU A 142 4.08 2.76 3.01
CA GLU A 142 2.65 3.01 3.21
C GLU A 142 1.93 1.73 3.67
N MET A 143 2.24 0.58 3.05
CA MET A 143 1.69 -0.72 3.44
C MET A 143 2.00 -1.08 4.90
N ILE A 144 3.25 -0.92 5.37
CA ILE A 144 3.58 -1.26 6.77
C ILE A 144 3.07 -0.23 7.76
N LEU A 145 2.91 1.03 7.35
CA LEU A 145 2.22 2.04 8.14
C LEU A 145 0.75 1.66 8.33
N GLN A 146 0.06 1.27 7.25
CA GLN A 146 -1.32 0.80 7.32
C GLN A 146 -1.45 -0.48 8.17
N ALA A 147 -0.49 -1.40 8.07
CA ALA A 147 -0.44 -2.60 8.91
C ALA A 147 -0.42 -2.25 10.40
N TYR A 148 0.43 -1.29 10.80
CA TYR A 148 0.50 -0.79 12.18
C TYR A 148 -0.82 -0.13 12.62
N GLU A 149 -1.41 0.71 11.76
CA GLU A 149 -2.70 1.35 12.08
C GLU A 149 -3.81 0.33 12.30
N TYR A 150 -3.87 -0.75 11.51
CA TYR A 150 -4.83 -1.83 11.74
C TYR A 150 -4.55 -2.60 13.03
N GLU A 151 -3.29 -2.87 13.36
CA GLU A 151 -2.94 -3.46 14.66
C GLU A 151 -3.42 -2.59 15.84
N ASP A 152 -3.23 -1.28 15.77
CA ASP A 152 -3.67 -0.35 16.81
C ASP A 152 -5.21 -0.24 16.89
N GLN A 153 -5.89 -0.11 15.74
CA GLN A 153 -7.35 -0.04 15.69
C GLN A 153 -8.02 -1.29 16.27
N GLU A 154 -7.49 -2.47 15.94
CA GLU A 154 -8.01 -3.75 16.41
C GLU A 154 -7.52 -4.11 17.83
N LYS A 155 -6.61 -3.31 18.41
CA LYS A 155 -5.93 -3.60 19.68
C LYS A 155 -5.26 -4.97 19.69
N LYS A 156 -4.59 -5.31 18.59
CA LYS A 156 -3.83 -6.54 18.39
C LYS A 156 -2.39 -6.23 17.93
N PRO A 157 -1.55 -5.67 18.81
CA PRO A 157 -0.16 -5.37 18.47
C PRO A 157 0.58 -6.60 17.95
N GLY A 158 1.33 -6.47 16.87
CA GLY A 158 2.11 -7.57 16.31
C GLY A 158 1.37 -8.49 15.34
N ARG A 159 0.04 -8.37 15.20
CA ARG A 159 -0.77 -9.26 14.35
C ARG A 159 -0.33 -9.29 12.88
N MET A 160 0.15 -8.17 12.34
CA MET A 160 0.50 -7.96 10.94
C MET A 160 2.02 -8.08 10.68
N GLN A 161 2.74 -8.84 11.52
CA GLN A 161 4.20 -8.97 11.46
C GLN A 161 4.74 -9.37 10.07
N GLU A 162 4.02 -10.21 9.33
CA GLU A 162 4.47 -10.68 8.01
C GLU A 162 4.66 -9.55 6.98
N PHE A 163 3.87 -8.46 7.09
CA PHE A 163 3.99 -7.31 6.19
C PHE A 163 5.32 -6.60 6.46
N PHE A 164 5.66 -6.40 7.73
CA PHE A 164 6.98 -5.87 8.13
C PHE A 164 8.10 -6.79 7.67
N ASP A 165 7.97 -8.10 7.85
CA ASP A 165 8.97 -9.07 7.42
C ASP A 165 9.20 -9.06 5.90
N SER A 166 8.13 -8.88 5.11
CA SER A 166 8.20 -8.81 3.65
C SER A 166 9.02 -7.64 3.10
N THR A 167 9.18 -6.57 3.91
CA THR A 167 9.89 -5.34 3.54
C THR A 167 11.35 -5.28 4.00
N LYS A 168 11.85 -6.30 4.70
CA LYS A 168 13.24 -6.34 5.19
C LYS A 168 14.24 -6.16 4.04
N GLY A 169 15.15 -5.20 4.19
CA GLY A 169 16.20 -4.91 3.21
C GLY A 169 15.73 -4.22 1.92
N ARG A 170 14.51 -3.67 1.89
CA ARG A 170 13.97 -3.01 0.69
C ARG A 170 14.06 -1.48 0.70
N PHE A 171 14.26 -0.88 1.87
CA PHE A 171 14.35 0.58 2.02
C PHE A 171 15.80 1.06 1.95
N HIS A 172 16.04 2.07 1.11
CA HIS A 172 17.36 2.64 0.85
C HIS A 172 17.35 4.17 0.85
N HIS A 173 16.22 4.79 0.47
CA HIS A 173 16.11 6.24 0.47
C HIS A 173 16.22 6.79 1.91
N PRO A 174 17.11 7.76 2.20
CA PRO A 174 17.40 8.19 3.57
C PRO A 174 16.18 8.62 4.38
N GLU A 175 15.26 9.38 3.76
CA GLU A 175 14.03 9.82 4.43
C GLU A 175 13.08 8.66 4.70
N VAL A 176 12.97 7.69 3.78
CA VAL A 176 12.10 6.51 3.97
C VAL A 176 12.66 5.61 5.06
N VAL A 177 13.98 5.38 5.06
CA VAL A 177 14.66 4.64 6.13
C VAL A 177 14.41 5.27 7.49
N GLN A 178 14.46 6.60 7.59
CA GLN A 178 14.18 7.30 8.85
C GLN A 178 12.72 7.14 9.29
N MET A 179 11.75 7.24 8.37
CA MET A 179 10.33 6.99 8.68
C MET A 179 10.09 5.54 9.13
N VAL A 180 10.66 4.56 8.43
CA VAL A 180 10.59 3.13 8.79
C VAL A 180 11.18 2.89 10.18
N LYS A 181 12.30 3.53 10.51
CA LYS A 181 12.92 3.43 11.83
C LYS A 181 11.96 3.94 12.92
N SER A 182 11.42 5.14 12.75
CA SER A 182 10.49 5.73 13.71
C SER A 182 9.22 4.88 13.89
N LEU A 183 8.62 4.41 12.80
CA LEU A 183 7.46 3.52 12.86
C LEU A 183 7.76 2.22 13.63
N ASN A 184 8.92 1.60 13.39
CA ASN A 184 9.31 0.39 14.11
C ASN A 184 9.55 0.63 15.60
N GLU A 185 10.14 1.78 15.98
CA GLU A 185 10.32 2.15 17.39
C GLU A 185 8.97 2.31 18.11
N GLU A 186 8.01 2.99 17.49
CA GLU A 186 6.64 3.14 18.02
C GLU A 186 5.95 1.78 18.16
N ARG A 187 5.94 0.98 17.08
CA ARG A 187 5.29 -0.33 17.06
C ARG A 187 5.88 -1.29 18.08
N ASN A 188 7.21 -1.38 18.18
CA ASN A 188 7.89 -2.26 19.14
C ASN A 188 7.58 -1.87 20.59
N SER A 189 7.43 -0.57 20.87
CA SER A 189 7.03 -0.08 22.19
C SER A 189 5.62 -0.55 22.54
N GLN A 190 4.67 -0.49 21.60
CA GLN A 190 3.31 -0.98 21.81
C GLN A 190 3.24 -2.50 22.03
N ILE A 191 3.98 -3.28 21.23
CA ILE A 191 4.06 -4.74 21.38
C ILE A 191 4.60 -5.10 22.77
N SER A 192 5.66 -4.43 23.21
CA SER A 192 6.27 -4.67 24.53
C SER A 192 5.32 -4.34 25.68
N ALA A 193 4.56 -3.25 25.57
CA ALA A 193 3.56 -2.86 26.56
C ALA A 193 2.37 -3.83 26.66
N ALA A 194 1.96 -4.43 25.53
CA ALA A 194 0.92 -5.46 25.51
C ALA A 194 1.40 -6.79 26.12
N GLY A 195 2.67 -7.15 25.91
CA GLY A 195 3.28 -8.34 26.53
C GLY A 195 3.32 -8.24 28.05
N SER A 196 3.77 -7.11 28.60
CA SER A 196 3.89 -6.90 30.05
C SER A 196 2.56 -6.81 30.80
N SER A 197 1.48 -6.40 30.13
CA SER A 197 0.13 -6.36 30.70
C SER A 197 -0.56 -7.73 30.75
N SER A 198 -0.11 -8.70 29.94
CA SER A 198 -0.63 -10.08 29.95
C SER A 198 -0.02 -10.97 31.05
N GLU A 199 1.18 -10.66 31.56
CA GLU A 199 1.83 -11.41 32.66
C GLU A 199 1.35 -10.98 34.06
N GLY A 200 0.57 -9.90 34.18
CA GLY A 200 0.13 -9.33 35.47
C GLY A 200 -1.20 -9.84 36.03
N SER A 201 -1.87 -10.80 35.38
CA SER A 201 -3.23 -11.24 35.76
C SER A 201 -3.31 -12.75 36.03
N LEU A 202 -2.57 -13.25 37.01
CA LEU A 202 -2.89 -14.51 37.69
C LEU A 202 -3.81 -14.20 38.89
N PRO A 203 -5.04 -14.76 38.96
CA PRO A 203 -5.86 -14.62 40.15
C PRO A 203 -5.15 -15.19 41.37
N GLN A 204 -4.95 -14.38 42.42
CA GLN A 204 -4.62 -14.88 43.76
C GLN A 204 -5.82 -15.65 44.31
N ALA A 205 -5.95 -16.91 43.90
CA ALA A 205 -6.80 -17.87 44.58
C ALA A 205 -6.12 -19.24 44.51
N ILE A 206 -5.96 -19.82 45.71
CA ILE A 206 -5.48 -21.18 46.00
C ILE A 206 -3.95 -21.30 46.15
N GLN A 207 -3.46 -20.82 47.29
CA GLN A 207 -2.44 -21.53 48.07
C GLN A 207 -2.65 -21.26 49.57
N SER A 208 -3.77 -21.74 50.10
CA SER A 208 -3.95 -21.95 51.54
C SER A 208 -4.78 -23.21 51.77
N GLN A 209 -4.09 -24.34 52.01
CA GLN A 209 -4.55 -25.55 52.72
C GLN A 209 -3.42 -26.62 52.66
N LEU A 210 -2.46 -26.61 53.61
CA LEU A 210 -2.27 -27.58 54.75
C LEU A 210 -1.15 -28.62 54.46
N PRO A 211 -0.49 -29.25 55.46
CA PRO A 211 -0.21 -28.86 56.85
C PRO A 211 1.30 -28.90 57.21
N LYS A 212 1.65 -28.34 58.38
CA LYS A 212 2.95 -28.54 59.05
C LYS A 212 2.94 -29.91 59.77
N GLU A 213 3.88 -30.78 59.44
CA GLU A 213 4.33 -31.91 60.28
C GLU A 213 5.89 -31.92 60.19
N THR A 214 6.63 -31.55 61.24
CA THR A 214 7.14 -32.38 62.35
C THR A 214 8.11 -33.49 61.94
N LEU A 215 9.40 -33.14 61.79
CA LEU A 215 10.56 -33.69 62.51
C LEU A 215 11.83 -32.92 62.13
#